data_AF-A0A3M1PZQ6-F1
#
_entry.id   AF-A0A3M1PZQ6-F1
#
_cell.length_a   1.000
_cell.length_b   1.000
_cell.length_c   1.000
_cell.angle_alpha   90.00
_cell.angle_beta   90.00
_cell.angle_gamma   90.00
#
_symmetry.space_group_name_H-M   'P 1'
#
loop_
_entity.id
_entity.type
_entity.pdbx_description
1 polymer ?
#
loop_
_entity_poly.entity_id
_entity_poly.type
_entity_poly.pdbx_seq_one_letter_code
_entity_poly.pdbx_strand_id
1 'polypeptide(L)'
;TNRWLNPELKEHTTEILLDETDAPVSPGDSAEVEILIDHLTDVLAVPVQCVYSRGPKNFVFRRDGRTAEPVEVELGASNESFVEIASGLKPGDEVLMSADERLLAKLPAVDISAAEIAGRSADAKRRGPAHNSAAGRRPAKPPTGRTSRASGGGKPATP
;
A
#
# COMPACT_ATOMS: atom_id res chain seq x y z
N THR A 1 9.06 8.06 -26.32
CA THR A 1 10.51 7.77 -26.33
C THR A 1 11.04 8.09 -24.95
N ASN A 2 11.44 7.17 -24.06
CA ASN A 2 11.94 5.79 -24.19
C ASN A 2 11.26 4.84 -23.18
N ARG A 3 10.50 3.84 -23.65
CA ARG A 3 9.82 2.82 -22.79
C ARG A 3 10.71 1.61 -22.45
N TRP A 4 12.03 1.78 -22.48
CA TRP A 4 13.00 0.67 -22.52
C TRP A 4 14.00 0.65 -21.35
N LEU A 5 13.96 1.64 -20.45
CA LEU A 5 15.00 1.83 -19.44
C LEU A 5 14.56 1.51 -17.99
N ASN A 6 13.36 0.95 -17.77
CA ASN A 6 12.91 0.63 -16.41
C ASN A 6 11.99 -0.61 -16.35
N PRO A 7 12.54 -1.84 -16.41
CA PRO A 7 11.76 -3.07 -16.48
C PRO A 7 10.95 -3.41 -15.21
N GLU A 8 11.22 -2.74 -14.08
CA GLU A 8 10.44 -2.87 -12.84
C GLU A 8 9.20 -1.94 -12.80
N LEU A 9 9.06 -1.00 -13.76
CA LEU A 9 7.92 -0.08 -13.79
C LEU A 9 6.65 -0.81 -14.23
N LYS A 10 5.77 -1.11 -13.26
CA LYS A 10 4.44 -1.67 -13.52
C LYS A 10 3.49 -0.56 -13.99
N GLU A 11 3.45 -0.36 -15.30
CA GLU A 11 2.46 0.52 -15.93
C GLU A 11 1.07 -0.13 -15.85
N HIS A 12 0.12 0.54 -15.19
CA HIS A 12 -1.30 0.15 -15.14
C HIS A 12 -2.12 1.17 -15.93
N THR A 13 -2.72 0.76 -17.04
CA THR A 13 -3.63 1.61 -17.82
C THR A 13 -4.88 1.90 -17.00
N THR A 14 -5.13 3.19 -16.72
CA THR A 14 -6.27 3.68 -15.96
C THR A 14 -7.02 4.69 -16.82
N GLU A 15 -8.32 4.48 -17.02
CA GLU A 15 -9.22 5.44 -17.65
C GLU A 15 -9.95 6.21 -16.54
N ILE A 16 -10.00 7.53 -16.65
CA ILE A 16 -10.63 8.41 -15.66
C ILE A 16 -11.72 9.20 -16.40
N LEU A 17 -12.96 9.03 -15.96
CA LEU A 17 -14.09 9.83 -16.40
C LEU A 17 -14.31 10.97 -15.39
N LEU A 18 -14.43 12.20 -15.87
CA LEU A 18 -14.87 13.32 -15.07
C LEU A 18 -16.38 13.47 -15.23
N ASP A 19 -17.10 13.62 -14.12
CA ASP A 19 -18.52 13.99 -14.13
C ASP A 19 -18.70 15.44 -14.62
N GLU A 20 -19.93 15.80 -14.98
CA GLU A 20 -20.27 17.17 -15.37
C GLU A 20 -19.94 18.15 -14.22
N THR A 21 -19.15 19.18 -14.53
CA THR A 21 -18.69 20.19 -13.58
C THR A 21 -18.87 21.58 -14.17
N ASP A 22 -19.19 22.56 -13.32
CA ASP A 22 -19.30 23.98 -13.70
C ASP A 22 -17.94 24.61 -14.08
N ALA A 23 -16.83 23.92 -13.79
CA ALA A 23 -15.49 24.37 -14.14
C ALA A 23 -15.16 24.11 -15.63
N PRO A 24 -14.84 25.13 -16.43
CA PRO A 24 -14.51 24.95 -17.85
C PRO A 24 -13.10 24.37 -18.02
N VAL A 25 -13.00 23.04 -18.13
CA VAL A 25 -11.75 22.34 -18.46
C VAL A 25 -11.52 22.35 -19.97
N SER A 26 -10.35 22.80 -20.41
CA SER A 26 -9.96 22.93 -21.82
C SER A 26 -8.94 21.86 -22.25
N PRO A 27 -9.00 21.36 -23.50
CA PRO A 27 -7.94 20.51 -24.04
C PRO A 27 -6.59 21.24 -24.04
N GLY A 28 -5.66 20.76 -23.23
CA GLY A 28 -4.35 21.40 -22.99
C GLY A 28 -4.10 21.80 -21.54
N ASP A 29 -5.14 21.79 -20.69
CA ASP A 29 -4.97 21.97 -19.25
C ASP A 29 -4.20 20.79 -18.62
N SER A 30 -3.37 21.10 -17.63
CA SER A 30 -2.67 20.09 -16.83
C SER A 30 -3.57 19.60 -15.69
N ALA A 31 -3.62 18.28 -15.49
CA ALA A 31 -4.33 17.66 -14.39
C ALA A 31 -3.37 16.88 -13.48
N GLU A 32 -3.57 17.01 -12.17
CA GLU A 32 -2.95 16.19 -11.14
C GLU A 32 -3.99 15.21 -10.61
N VAL A 33 -3.61 13.94 -10.42
CA VAL A 33 -4.51 12.87 -10.01
C VAL A 33 -3.88 12.08 -8.87
N GLU A 34 -4.46 12.21 -7.68
CA GLU A 34 -4.11 11.37 -6.53
C GLU A 34 -5.07 10.18 -6.45
N ILE A 35 -4.53 8.97 -6.23
CA ILE A 35 -5.31 7.74 -6.05
C ILE A 35 -5.09 7.23 -4.62
N LEU A 36 -6.11 7.35 -3.78
CA LEU A 36 -6.08 6.81 -2.42
C LEU A 36 -6.23 5.28 -2.48
N ILE A 37 -5.14 4.56 -2.17
CA ILE A 37 -5.09 3.08 -2.26
C ILE A 37 -5.69 2.42 -1.01
N ASP A 38 -5.44 3.01 0.17
CA ASP A 38 -5.84 2.48 1.47
C ASP A 38 -6.09 3.64 2.46
N HIS A 39 -6.88 3.40 3.50
CA HIS A 39 -7.23 4.39 4.51
C HIS A 39 -7.40 3.73 5.88
N LEU A 40 -6.38 3.88 6.72
CA LEU A 40 -6.37 3.35 8.09
C LEU A 40 -7.07 4.33 9.06
N THR A 41 -8.04 3.83 9.80
CA THR A 41 -8.77 4.57 10.85
C THR A 41 -8.40 4.07 12.24
N ASP A 42 -8.53 4.94 13.25
CA ASP A 42 -8.26 4.64 14.67
C ASP A 42 -6.84 4.13 14.99
N VAL A 43 -5.86 4.50 14.15
CA VAL A 43 -4.43 4.16 14.33
C VAL A 43 -3.63 5.30 14.96
N LEU A 44 -2.54 4.97 15.67
CA LEU A 44 -1.55 5.95 16.11
C LEU A 44 -0.59 6.27 14.95
N ALA A 45 -0.63 7.50 14.45
CA ALA A 45 0.27 7.99 13.41
C ALA A 45 1.26 9.02 13.97
N VAL A 46 2.53 8.91 13.59
CA VAL A 46 3.57 9.92 13.86
C VAL A 46 4.20 10.41 12.56
N PRO A 47 4.66 11.68 12.47
CA PRO A 47 5.37 12.15 11.29
C PRO A 47 6.65 11.34 11.03
N VAL A 48 6.95 11.03 9.77
CA VAL A 48 8.12 10.21 9.35
C VAL A 48 9.44 10.65 9.99
N GLN A 49 9.63 11.96 10.17
CA GLN A 49 10.83 12.58 10.75
C GLN A 49 11.09 12.25 12.24
N CYS A 50 10.07 11.78 12.97
CA CYS A 50 10.20 11.44 14.40
C CYS A 50 10.78 10.03 14.63
N VAL A 51 10.92 9.23 13.57
CA VAL A 51 11.28 7.81 13.62
C VAL A 51 12.77 7.64 13.34
N TYR A 52 13.48 7.03 14.30
CA TYR A 52 14.91 6.80 14.24
C TYR A 52 15.23 5.30 14.21
N SER A 53 15.69 4.81 13.06
CA SER A 53 16.12 3.40 12.92
C SER A 53 17.55 3.19 13.42
N ARG A 54 17.77 2.17 14.24
CA ARG A 54 19.09 1.65 14.61
C ARG A 54 19.14 0.16 14.31
N GLY A 55 19.84 -0.20 13.23
CA GLY A 55 19.88 -1.57 12.72
C GLY A 55 18.46 -2.08 12.42
N PRO A 56 18.03 -3.21 13.00
CA PRO A 56 16.69 -3.76 12.80
C PRO A 56 15.59 -3.12 13.68
N LYS A 57 15.94 -2.26 14.64
CA LYS A 57 14.98 -1.69 15.61
C LYS A 57 14.66 -0.23 15.25
N ASN A 58 13.42 0.18 15.49
CA ASN A 58 12.96 1.56 15.28
C ASN A 58 12.66 2.19 16.64
N PHE A 59 12.98 3.46 16.78
CA PHE A 59 12.83 4.20 18.03
C PHE A 59 12.17 5.55 17.77
N VAL A 60 11.37 6.01 18.73
CA VAL A 60 10.82 7.37 18.75
C VAL A 60 11.17 8.00 20.09
N PHE A 61 11.51 9.29 20.10
CA PHE A 61 11.76 10.01 21.34
C PHE A 61 10.45 10.54 21.91
N ARG A 62 9.96 9.89 22.97
CA ARG A 62 8.80 10.38 23.74
C ARG A 62 9.25 11.43 24.75
N ARG A 63 8.48 12.50 24.92
CA ARG A 63 8.66 13.49 25.97
C ARG A 63 8.23 12.91 27.33
N ASP A 64 9.14 12.93 28.29
CA ASP A 64 8.84 12.71 29.71
C ASP A 64 9.25 13.96 30.50
N GLY A 65 8.26 14.76 30.89
CA GLY A 65 8.45 16.04 31.58
C GLY A 65 9.33 17.02 30.79
N ARG A 66 10.56 17.24 31.26
CA ARG A 66 11.58 18.11 30.64
C ARG A 66 12.62 17.35 29.81
N THR A 67 12.50 16.03 29.75
CA THR A 67 13.44 15.13 29.09
C THR A 67 12.76 14.38 27.96
N ALA A 68 13.57 13.76 27.11
CA ALA A 68 13.10 12.82 26.11
C ALA A 68 13.83 11.48 26.27
N GLU A 69 13.08 10.40 26.11
CA GLU A 69 13.56 9.02 26.22
C GLU A 69 13.30 8.26 24.92
N PRO A 70 14.28 7.46 24.45
CA PRO A 70 14.08 6.60 23.29
C PRO A 70 13.16 5.42 23.64
N VAL A 71 12.02 5.34 22.98
CA VAL A 71 11.07 4.22 23.10
C VAL A 71 11.18 3.37 21.84
N GLU A 72 11.38 2.06 21.98
CA GLU A 72 11.34 1.12 20.85
C GLU A 72 9.90 0.98 20.35
N VAL A 73 9.70 1.06 19.03
CA VAL A 73 8.40 1.00 18.38
C VAL A 73 8.37 0.01 17.23
N GLU A 74 7.22 -0.63 17.02
CA GLU A 74 6.94 -1.39 15.80
C GLU A 74 6.16 -0.50 14.82
N LEU A 75 6.63 -0.46 13.57
CA LEU A 75 6.04 0.36 12.51
C LEU A 75 5.07 -0.50 11.68
N GLY A 76 3.92 0.09 11.34
CA GLY A 76 2.91 -0.50 10.47
C GLY A 76 3.00 0.02 9.03
N ALA A 77 1.87 0.42 8.46
CA ALA A 77 1.80 1.13 7.20
C ALA A 77 2.46 2.52 7.29
N SER A 78 2.90 3.05 6.15
CA SER A 78 3.42 4.42 6.06
C SER A 78 3.04 5.06 4.73
N ASN A 79 2.94 6.39 4.75
CA ASN A 79 2.85 7.24 3.57
C ASN A 79 3.99 8.27 3.60
N GLU A 80 3.96 9.24 2.70
CA GLU A 80 5.04 10.22 2.53
C GLU A 80 5.24 11.16 3.74
N SER A 81 4.19 11.35 4.56
CA SER A 81 4.20 12.27 5.71
C SER A 81 4.17 11.57 7.07
N PHE A 82 3.52 10.41 7.17
CA PHE A 82 3.20 9.74 8.43
C PHE A 82 3.51 8.24 8.40
N VAL A 83 3.84 7.70 9.57
CA VAL A 83 4.03 6.26 9.84
C VAL A 83 3.09 5.82 10.95
N GLU A 84 2.42 4.69 10.73
CA GLU A 84 1.63 3.98 11.73
C GLU A 84 2.55 3.36 12.79
N ILE A 85 2.20 3.52 14.07
CA ILE A 85 2.85 2.87 15.20
C ILE A 85 1.95 1.74 15.69
N ALA A 86 2.33 0.52 15.34
CA ALA A 86 1.61 -0.69 15.72
C ALA A 86 1.80 -1.05 17.21
N SER A 87 2.97 -0.74 17.78
CA SER A 87 3.25 -0.92 19.21
C SER A 87 4.34 0.02 19.71
N GLY A 88 4.36 0.27 21.04
CA GLY A 88 5.38 1.05 21.75
C GLY A 88 4.91 2.41 22.29
N LEU A 89 3.96 3.08 21.63
CA LEU A 89 3.38 4.35 22.07
C LEU A 89 1.91 4.22 22.51
N LYS A 90 1.42 5.23 23.23
CA LYS A 90 0.02 5.35 23.66
C LYS A 90 -0.65 6.62 23.10
N PRO A 91 -1.99 6.64 22.96
CA PRO A 91 -2.71 7.87 22.65
C PRO A 91 -2.41 8.95 23.71
N GLY A 92 -2.00 10.14 23.26
CA GLY A 92 -1.60 11.25 24.13
C GLY A 92 -0.11 11.30 24.50
N ASP A 93 0.71 10.33 24.08
CA ASP A 93 2.17 10.44 24.19
C ASP A 93 2.69 11.54 23.23
N GLU A 94 3.41 12.53 23.74
CA GLU A 94 4.06 13.55 22.91
C GLU A 94 5.44 13.07 22.41
N VAL A 95 5.70 13.26 21.11
CA VAL A 95 6.94 12.83 20.44
C VAL A 95 7.74 14.01 19.91
N LEU A 96 9.07 13.90 19.92
CA LEU A 96 9.95 14.94 19.38
C LEU A 96 10.08 14.79 17.85
N MET A 97 9.78 15.87 17.11
CA MET A 97 9.97 15.93 15.66
C MET A 97 11.45 15.97 15.24
N SER A 98 12.32 16.44 16.13
CA SER A 98 13.77 16.44 15.93
C SER A 98 14.47 16.21 17.26
N ALA A 99 15.41 15.28 17.30
CA ALA A 99 16.20 14.93 18.48
C ALA A 99 17.65 15.39 18.28
N ASP A 100 18.16 16.17 19.23
CA ASP A 100 19.56 16.61 19.26
C ASP A 100 20.54 15.43 19.32
N GLU A 101 21.80 15.64 18.91
CA GLU A 101 22.87 14.63 18.99
C GLU A 101 22.99 13.96 20.37
N ARG A 102 22.76 14.72 21.45
CA ARG A 102 22.77 14.23 22.84
C ARG A 102 21.68 13.19 23.12
N LEU A 103 20.54 13.27 22.43
CA LEU A 103 19.45 12.29 22.53
C LEU A 103 19.72 11.11 21.60
N LEU A 104 20.20 11.37 20.38
CA LEU A 104 20.61 10.32 19.41
C LEU A 104 21.73 9.41 19.94
N ALA A 105 22.57 9.90 20.85
CA ALA A 105 23.60 9.15 21.57
C ALA A 105 23.04 8.25 22.70
N LYS A 106 21.80 8.46 23.16
CA LYS A 106 21.13 7.57 24.13
C LYS A 106 20.52 6.33 23.50
N LEU A 107 20.42 6.29 22.16
CA LEU A 107 19.92 5.11 21.47
C LEU A 107 20.87 3.93 21.71
N PRO A 108 20.36 2.72 22.01
CA PRO A 108 21.21 1.57 22.25
C PRO A 108 22.06 1.28 21.03
N ALA A 109 23.36 1.04 21.24
CA ALA A 109 24.21 0.43 20.23
C ALA A 109 23.66 -0.98 19.94
N VAL A 110 23.23 -1.23 18.70
CA VAL A 110 22.75 -2.55 18.32
C VAL A 110 23.95 -3.36 17.84
N ASP A 111 24.37 -4.32 18.65
CA ASP A 111 25.29 -5.38 18.25
C ASP A 111 24.55 -6.32 17.29
N ILE A 112 24.56 -5.99 16.00
CA ILE A 112 23.79 -6.74 14.99
C ILE A 112 24.42 -8.13 14.82
N SER A 113 23.77 -9.16 15.35
CA SER A 113 24.17 -10.54 15.08
C SER A 113 23.79 -10.92 13.63
N ALA A 114 24.71 -11.59 12.92
CA ALA A 114 24.51 -11.91 11.50
C ALA A 114 23.26 -12.79 11.23
N ALA A 115 22.77 -13.51 12.25
CA ALA A 115 21.57 -14.34 12.16
C ALA A 115 20.27 -13.52 12.00
N GLU A 116 20.17 -12.33 12.60
CA GLU A 116 18.94 -11.53 12.60
C GLU A 116 18.69 -10.82 11.26
N ILE A 117 19.76 -10.45 10.55
CA ILE A 117 19.70 -9.89 9.19
C ILE A 117 19.12 -10.92 8.20
N ALA A 118 19.53 -12.18 8.33
CA ALA A 118 19.06 -13.27 7.48
C ALA A 118 17.57 -13.60 7.71
N GLY A 119 17.10 -13.58 8.96
CA GLY A 119 15.70 -13.85 9.29
C GLY A 119 14.72 -12.80 8.73
N ARG A 120 15.05 -11.51 8.86
CA ARG A 120 14.17 -10.41 8.41
C ARG A 120 14.08 -10.28 6.89
N SER A 121 15.14 -10.63 6.17
CA SER A 121 15.12 -10.71 4.70
C SER A 121 14.14 -11.78 4.17
N ALA A 122 13.79 -12.78 5.01
CA ALA A 122 12.77 -13.76 4.69
C ALA A 122 11.34 -13.31 5.07
N ASP A 123 11.15 -12.56 6.16
CA ASP A 123 9.81 -12.08 6.56
C ASP A 123 9.31 -10.93 5.68
N ALA A 124 10.18 -9.97 5.33
CA ALA A 124 9.87 -8.90 4.39
C ALA A 124 9.50 -9.43 2.99
N LYS A 125 9.96 -10.64 2.63
CA LYS A 125 9.61 -11.32 1.38
C LYS A 125 8.37 -12.22 1.48
N ARG A 126 7.87 -12.47 2.71
CA ARG A 126 6.58 -13.14 2.98
C ARG A 126 5.44 -12.15 3.11
N ARG A 127 5.69 -10.95 3.65
CA ARG A 127 4.78 -9.80 3.64
C ARG A 127 4.78 -9.10 2.27
N GLY A 128 4.43 -9.82 1.22
CA GLY A 128 3.88 -9.18 0.03
C GLY A 128 2.57 -8.45 0.37
N PRO A 129 2.10 -7.51 -0.46
CA PRO A 129 0.85 -6.80 -0.20
C PRO A 129 -0.30 -7.81 -0.01
N ALA A 130 -1.01 -7.67 1.10
CA ALA A 130 -2.07 -8.60 1.52
C ALA A 130 -3.33 -8.43 0.66
N HIS A 131 -3.25 -8.84 -0.61
CA HIS A 131 -4.43 -8.93 -1.45
C HIS A 131 -5.19 -10.23 -1.12
N ASN A 132 -6.43 -10.07 -0.65
CA ASN A 132 -7.25 -11.18 -0.16
C ASN A 132 -7.41 -12.29 -1.22
N SER A 133 -7.08 -13.52 -0.84
CA SER A 133 -7.28 -14.70 -1.67
C SER A 133 -8.75 -15.13 -1.69
N ALA A 134 -9.56 -14.50 -2.55
CA ALA A 134 -10.85 -15.03 -2.94
C ALA A 134 -10.66 -16.05 -4.08
N ALA A 135 -10.72 -17.34 -3.73
CA ALA A 135 -10.42 -18.45 -4.65
C ALA A 135 -11.38 -18.50 -5.87
N GLY A 136 -10.81 -18.82 -7.04
CA GLY A 136 -11.54 -18.80 -8.30
C GLY A 136 -12.66 -19.83 -8.41
N ARG A 137 -13.81 -19.41 -8.95
CA ARG A 137 -14.87 -20.29 -9.44
C ARG A 137 -14.83 -20.28 -10.98
N ARG A 138 -14.61 -21.46 -11.56
CA ARG A 138 -14.36 -21.66 -13.01
C ARG A 138 -15.50 -21.07 -13.86
N PRO A 139 -15.23 -20.41 -15.01
CA PRO A 139 -16.28 -20.09 -15.96
C PRO A 139 -16.89 -21.39 -16.52
N ALA A 140 -18.21 -21.46 -16.55
CA ALA A 140 -18.93 -22.61 -17.10
C ALA A 140 -18.88 -22.63 -18.63
N LYS A 141 -18.77 -23.83 -19.20
CA LYS A 141 -18.78 -24.10 -20.64
C LYS A 141 -20.11 -23.66 -21.28
N PRO A 142 -20.12 -23.05 -22.49
CA PRO A 142 -21.37 -22.70 -23.16
C PRO A 142 -22.16 -23.96 -23.59
N PRO A 143 -23.50 -23.96 -23.50
CA PRO A 143 -24.32 -25.12 -23.85
C PRO A 143 -24.47 -25.27 -25.37
N THR A 144 -23.76 -26.24 -25.95
CA THR A 144 -23.97 -26.70 -27.33
C THR A 144 -25.05 -27.79 -27.38
N GLY A 145 -26.30 -27.42 -27.66
CA GLY A 145 -27.41 -28.36 -27.87
C GLY A 145 -27.56 -28.75 -29.35
N ARG A 146 -27.33 -30.03 -29.70
CA ARG A 146 -27.60 -30.57 -31.04
C ARG A 146 -29.03 -31.12 -31.14
N THR A 147 -29.77 -30.64 -32.14
CA THR A 147 -30.78 -31.33 -32.97
C THR A 147 -31.39 -32.67 -32.52
N SER A 148 -32.73 -32.77 -32.50
CA SER A 148 -33.46 -34.01 -32.82
C SER A 148 -34.75 -33.78 -33.64
N ARG A 149 -34.59 -34.01 -34.95
CA ARG A 149 -35.54 -34.33 -36.04
C ARG A 149 -37.00 -34.74 -35.69
N ALA A 150 -37.99 -34.04 -36.27
CA ALA A 150 -39.27 -34.50 -36.88
C ALA A 150 -40.20 -33.29 -37.22
N SER A 151 -41.20 -33.32 -38.12
CA SER A 151 -41.38 -34.05 -39.40
C SER A 151 -42.63 -33.53 -40.17
N GLY A 152 -42.53 -33.27 -41.49
CA GLY A 152 -43.65 -32.84 -42.37
C GLY A 152 -43.81 -31.31 -42.50
N GLY A 153 -44.14 -30.71 -43.65
CA GLY A 153 -44.33 -31.24 -45.01
C GLY A 153 -45.27 -30.34 -45.84
N GLY A 154 -44.79 -29.67 -46.90
CA GLY A 154 -45.65 -28.82 -47.76
C GLY A 154 -44.87 -27.91 -48.74
N LYS A 155 -45.17 -28.03 -50.04
CA LYS A 155 -44.49 -27.49 -51.24
C LYS A 155 -44.31 -25.95 -51.36
N PRO A 156 -43.46 -25.45 -52.29
CA PRO A 156 -43.16 -24.02 -52.49
C PRO A 156 -43.94 -23.35 -53.64
N ALA A 157 -43.99 -22.01 -53.65
CA ALA A 157 -44.11 -21.18 -54.86
C ALA A 157 -43.71 -19.70 -54.56
N THR A 158 -42.84 -19.14 -55.40
CA THR A 158 -42.66 -17.69 -55.61
C THR A 158 -43.78 -17.13 -56.51
N PRO A 159 -43.95 -15.80 -56.60
CA PRO A 159 -43.24 -15.04 -57.64
C PRO A 159 -42.14 -14.13 -57.09
#